data_AF-A0A940J7S7-F1
#
_entry.id   AF-A0A940J7S7-F1
#
_cell.length_a   1.000
_cell.length_b   1.000
_cell.length_c   1.000
_cell.angle_alpha   90.00
_cell.angle_beta   90.00
_cell.angle_gamma   90.00
#
_symmetry.space_group_name_H-M   'P 1'
#
loop_
_entity.id
_entity.type
_entity.pdbx_description
1 polymer ?
#
loop_
_entity_poly.entity_id
_entity_poly.type
_entity_poly.pdbx_seq_one_letter_code
_entity_poly.pdbx_strand_id
1 'polypeptide(L)'
;MTVTGDPVEPLLVRSALNRLTEERPFIGPVGFTGQGASVSYWDEGDSMLDVASLALRMWDEHRTSAGLPSWEVVGLEVVEKSVHDARSRPGFGSAPQSFQL
;
A
#
# COMPACT_ATOMS: atom_id res chain seq x y z
N MET A 1 2.59 0.66 2.38
CA MET A 1 1.56 0.97 3.40
C MET A 1 0.61 -0.21 3.54
N THR A 2 0.22 -0.52 4.77
CA THR A 2 -0.75 -1.57 5.09
C THR A 2 -1.97 -0.95 5.76
N VAL A 3 -3.15 -1.33 5.29
CA VAL A 3 -4.44 -0.87 5.81
C VAL A 3 -5.32 -2.05 6.18
N THR A 4 -6.11 -1.90 7.24
CA THR A 4 -7.03 -2.95 7.71
C THR A 4 -8.31 -2.35 8.27
N GLY A 5 -9.37 -3.16 8.31
CA GLY A 5 -10.59 -2.82 9.03
C GLY A 5 -11.68 -3.86 8.77
N ASP A 6 -12.93 -3.41 8.83
CA ASP A 6 -14.09 -4.30 8.75
C ASP A 6 -14.15 -5.13 7.45
N PRO A 7 -14.72 -6.34 7.49
CA PRO A 7 -14.87 -7.18 6.32
C PRO A 7 -15.58 -6.51 5.14
N VAL A 8 -14.95 -6.59 3.98
CA VAL A 8 -15.51 -6.16 2.69
C VAL A 8 -15.38 -7.29 1.66
N GLU A 9 -16.35 -7.38 0.77
CA GLU A 9 -16.34 -8.34 -0.33
C GLU A 9 -15.08 -8.16 -1.22
N PRO A 10 -14.29 -9.22 -1.47
CA PRO A 10 -13.01 -9.09 -2.19
C PRO A 10 -13.11 -8.46 -3.59
N LEU A 11 -14.23 -8.65 -4.29
CA LEU A 11 -14.44 -8.05 -5.61
C LEU A 11 -14.62 -6.52 -5.56
N LEU A 12 -15.24 -6.01 -4.48
CA LEU A 12 -15.36 -4.58 -4.25
C LEU A 12 -13.98 -3.98 -3.94
N VAL A 13 -13.20 -4.65 -3.09
CA VAL A 13 -11.81 -4.26 -2.77
C VAL A 13 -10.96 -4.20 -4.04
N ARG A 14 -11.01 -5.26 -4.86
CA ARG A 14 -10.29 -5.30 -6.15
C ARG A 14 -10.67 -4.14 -7.06
N SER A 15 -11.97 -3.86 -7.19
CA SER A 15 -12.46 -2.80 -8.06
C SER A 15 -12.03 -1.41 -7.59
N ALA A 16 -12.03 -1.18 -6.27
CA ALA A 16 -11.57 0.08 -5.69
C ALA A 16 -10.05 0.28 -5.85
N LEU A 17 -9.25 -0.77 -5.62
CA LEU A 17 -7.80 -0.72 -5.81
C LEU A 17 -7.40 -0.50 -7.27
N ASN A 18 -8.17 -1.02 -8.23
CA ASN A 18 -7.97 -0.72 -9.64
C ASN A 18 -8.16 0.78 -9.93
N ARG A 19 -9.24 1.39 -9.42
CA ARG A 19 -9.47 2.84 -9.56
C ARG A 19 -8.37 3.67 -8.91
N LEU A 20 -7.91 3.28 -7.72
CA LEU A 20 -6.78 3.92 -7.06
C LEU A 20 -5.51 3.88 -7.91
N THR A 21 -5.26 2.76 -8.59
CA THR A 21 -4.11 2.60 -9.51
C THR A 21 -4.25 3.46 -10.77
N GLU A 22 -5.48 3.66 -11.27
CA GLU A 22 -5.76 4.58 -12.38
C GLU A 22 -5.54 6.05 -11.97
N GLU A 23 -5.91 6.43 -10.75
CA GLU A 23 -5.72 7.78 -10.20
C GLU A 23 -4.24 8.09 -9.88
N ARG A 24 -3.45 7.07 -9.56
CA ARG A 24 -2.04 7.19 -9.20
C ARG A 24 -1.19 6.22 -10.05
N PRO A 25 -0.76 6.64 -11.26
CA PRO A 25 0.36 5.96 -11.91
C PRO A 25 1.53 5.93 -10.91
N PHE A 26 2.32 4.87 -10.91
CA PHE A 26 3.40 4.55 -9.93
C PHE A 26 2.99 3.75 -8.68
N ILE A 27 1.71 3.39 -8.51
CA ILE A 27 1.37 2.29 -7.59
C ILE A 27 2.00 0.99 -8.12
N GLY A 28 2.81 0.37 -7.26
CA GLY A 28 3.46 -0.91 -7.48
C GLY A 28 2.54 -2.09 -7.14
N PRO A 29 3.10 -3.26 -6.80
CA PRO A 29 2.29 -4.44 -6.46
C PRO A 29 1.33 -4.15 -5.30
N VAL A 30 0.08 -4.55 -5.48
CA VAL A 30 -0.97 -4.44 -4.46
C VAL A 30 -1.42 -5.84 -4.03
N GLY A 31 -1.31 -6.15 -2.75
CA GLY A 31 -1.90 -7.34 -2.15
C GLY A 31 -3.18 -6.96 -1.42
N PHE A 32 -4.22 -7.80 -1.46
CA PHE A 32 -5.44 -7.55 -0.69
C PHE A 32 -6.14 -8.82 -0.25
N THR A 33 -6.91 -8.68 0.81
CA THR A 33 -7.83 -9.67 1.36
C THR A 33 -9.20 -9.00 1.58
N GLY A 34 -10.16 -9.72 2.16
CA GLY A 34 -11.42 -9.12 2.59
C GLY A 34 -11.31 -8.25 3.85
N GLN A 35 -10.15 -8.14 4.49
CA GLN A 35 -9.93 -7.39 5.75
C GLN A 35 -8.89 -6.27 5.64
N GLY A 36 -8.15 -6.23 4.53
CA GLY A 36 -7.04 -5.30 4.40
C GLY A 36 -6.36 -5.35 3.05
N ALA A 37 -5.44 -4.42 2.86
CA ALA A 37 -4.61 -4.34 1.68
C ALA A 37 -3.21 -3.85 2.03
N SER A 38 -2.24 -4.26 1.22
CA SER A 38 -0.91 -3.70 1.18
C SER A 38 -0.72 -2.99 -0.17
N VAL A 39 -0.36 -1.72 -0.10
CA VAL A 39 -0.10 -0.86 -1.26
C VAL A 39 1.34 -0.41 -1.20
N SER A 40 2.10 -0.73 -2.25
CA SER A 40 3.46 -0.24 -2.46
C SER A 40 3.44 0.80 -3.57
N TYR A 41 4.21 1.87 -3.44
CA TYR A 41 4.37 2.87 -4.49
C TYR A 41 5.74 3.54 -4.36
N TRP A 42 6.18 4.16 -5.45
CA TRP A 42 7.42 4.90 -5.49
C TRP A 42 7.16 6.39 -5.43
N ASP A 43 7.89 7.08 -4.54
CA ASP A 43 7.82 8.52 -4.41
C ASP A 43 9.22 9.10 -4.23
N GLU A 44 9.46 10.27 -4.81
CA GLU A 44 10.67 11.05 -4.64
C GLU A 44 10.31 12.27 -3.79
N GLY A 45 10.82 12.33 -2.56
CA GLY A 45 10.58 13.45 -1.65
C GLY A 45 11.87 14.04 -1.11
N ASP A 46 11.82 15.31 -0.70
CA ASP A 46 12.96 16.04 -0.14
C ASP A 46 13.42 15.45 1.21
N SER A 47 12.52 14.79 1.94
CA SER A 47 12.83 14.07 3.17
C SER A 47 11.99 12.80 3.34
N MET A 48 12.53 11.86 4.13
CA MET A 48 11.82 10.66 4.58
C MET A 48 10.47 10.99 5.25
N LEU A 49 10.42 12.08 6.02
CA LEU A 49 9.21 12.48 6.75
C LEU A 49 8.11 12.96 5.79
N ASP A 50 8.49 13.65 4.72
CA ASP A 50 7.55 14.12 3.71
C ASP A 50 6.94 12.94 2.96
N VAL A 51 7.78 12.01 2.51
CA VAL A 51 7.33 10.76 1.85
C VAL A 51 6.42 9.96 2.77
N ALA A 52 6.79 9.82 4.06
CA ALA A 52 5.95 9.12 5.02
C ALA A 52 4.59 9.82 5.22
N SER A 53 4.58 11.15 5.30
CA SER A 53 3.35 11.92 5.48
C SER A 53 2.41 11.80 4.28
N LEU A 54 2.95 11.84 3.06
CA LEU A 54 2.19 11.58 1.83
C LEU A 54 1.60 10.16 1.84
N ALA A 55 2.39 9.16 2.25
CA ALA A 55 1.92 7.78 2.35
C ALA A 55 0.73 7.64 3.29
N LEU A 56 0.82 8.20 4.49
CA LEU A 56 -0.20 8.07 5.51
C LEU A 56 -1.54 8.70 5.09
N ARG A 57 -1.49 9.76 4.27
CA ARG A 57 -2.69 10.48 3.82
C ARG A 57 -3.33 9.86 2.58
N MET A 58 -2.54 9.15 1.77
CA MET A 58 -2.99 8.58 0.49
C MET A 58 -4.31 7.81 0.60
N TRP A 59 -4.45 6.93 1.60
CA TRP A 59 -5.65 6.09 1.71
C TRP A 59 -6.91 6.93 1.98
N ASP A 60 -6.81 7.91 2.88
CA ASP A 60 -7.93 8.76 3.26
C ASP A 60 -8.30 9.75 2.14
N GLU A 61 -7.28 10.34 1.50
CA GLU A 61 -7.46 11.30 0.40
C GLU A 61 -8.17 10.69 -0.81
N HIS A 62 -7.91 9.43 -1.10
CA HIS A 62 -8.52 8.72 -2.22
C HIS A 62 -9.69 7.82 -1.83
N ARG A 63 -10.09 7.81 -0.55
CA ARG A 63 -11.15 6.91 -0.05
C ARG A 63 -12.43 7.09 -0.84
N THR A 64 -12.85 8.34 -1.02
CA THR A 64 -14.11 8.65 -1.72
C THR A 64 -13.98 8.51 -3.23
N SER A 65 -12.89 8.98 -3.84
CA SER A 65 -12.72 8.96 -5.31
C SER A 65 -12.61 7.53 -5.86
N ALA A 66 -11.79 6.69 -5.22
CA ALA A 66 -11.59 5.30 -5.62
C ALA A 66 -12.63 4.34 -5.00
N GLY A 67 -13.46 4.81 -4.06
CA GLY A 67 -14.43 3.99 -3.35
C GLY A 67 -13.77 2.93 -2.46
N LEU A 68 -12.70 3.32 -1.75
CA LEU A 68 -11.97 2.44 -0.86
C LEU A 68 -12.79 2.18 0.42
N PRO A 69 -12.61 1.00 1.05
CA PRO A 69 -13.15 0.74 2.38
C PRO A 69 -12.71 1.78 3.41
N SER A 70 -13.51 1.96 4.47
CA SER A 70 -13.17 2.73 5.67
C SER A 70 -12.14 2.00 6.56
N TRP A 71 -11.09 1.48 5.93
CA TRP A 71 -9.94 0.88 6.58
C TRP A 71 -8.95 1.97 7.01
N GLU A 72 -8.17 1.64 8.03
CA GLU A 72 -7.21 2.52 8.66
C GLU A 72 -5.78 2.04 8.39
N VAL A 73 -4.83 2.98 8.37
CA VAL A 73 -3.41 2.65 8.20
C VAL A 73 -2.88 2.02 9.48
N VAL A 74 -2.36 0.80 9.38
CA VAL A 74 -1.77 0.05 10.50
C VAL A 74 -0.27 -0.19 10.33
N GLY A 75 0.28 0.10 9.16
CA GLY A 75 1.70 -0.08 8.90
C GLY A 75 2.22 0.77 7.74
N LEU A 76 3.44 1.26 7.90
CA LEU A 76 4.17 1.96 6.87
C LEU A 76 5.63 1.51 6.89
N GLU A 77 6.13 1.14 5.72
CA GLU A 77 7.55 0.90 5.48
C GLU A 77 7.98 1.87 4.38
N VAL A 78 9.07 2.60 4.61
CA VAL A 78 9.72 3.45 3.61
C VAL A 78 11.16 2.99 3.49
N VAL A 79 11.57 2.69 2.27
CA VAL A 79 12.89 2.14 1.95
C VAL A 79 13.51 2.93 0.83
N GLU A 80 14.84 3.07 0.88
CA GLU A 80 15.57 3.57 -0.28
C GLU A 80 15.43 2.61 -1.46
N LYS A 81 15.48 3.18 -2.67
CA LYS A 81 15.43 2.44 -3.93
C LYS A 81 16.45 1.31 -3.99
N SER A 82 17.68 1.57 -3.54
CA SER A 82 18.77 0.59 -3.47
C SER A 82 18.42 -0.66 -2.64
N VAL A 83 17.74 -0.46 -1.51
CA VAL A 83 17.31 -1.51 -0.59
C VAL A 83 16.17 -2.33 -1.20
N HIS A 84 15.20 -1.67 -1.83
CA HIS A 84 14.12 -2.37 -2.54
C HIS A 84 14.66 -3.20 -3.72
N ASP A 85 15.56 -2.63 -4.53
CA ASP A 85 16.15 -3.31 -5.68
C ASP A 85 16.94 -4.54 -5.23
N ALA A 86 17.61 -4.46 -4.07
CA ALA A 86 18.27 -5.60 -3.46
C ALA A 86 17.27 -6.70 -3.04
N ARG A 87 16.13 -6.33 -2.43
CA ARG A 87 15.07 -7.28 -2.03
C ARG A 87 14.33 -7.92 -3.22
N SER A 88 14.26 -7.21 -4.34
CA SER A 88 13.63 -7.70 -5.56
C SER A 88 14.50 -8.69 -6.33
N ARG A 89 15.79 -8.83 -5.98
CA ARG A 89 16.69 -9.82 -6.60
C ARG A 89 16.38 -11.23 -6.09
N PRO A 90 16.22 -12.23 -6.98
CA PRO A 90 16.05 -13.62 -6.57
C PRO A 90 17.19 -14.07 -5.66
N GLY A 91 16.86 -14.49 -4.43
CA GLY A 91 17.83 -15.02 -3.45
C GLY A 91 18.21 -14.08 -2.30
N PHE A 92 17.76 -12.82 -2.29
CA PHE A 92 17.95 -11.92 -1.15
C PHE A 92 16.78 -12.09 -0.15
N GLY A 93 16.96 -13.00 0.81
CA GLY A 93 16.17 -13.19 2.04
C GLY A 93 14.66 -12.89 2.01
N SER A 94 13.83 -13.93 2.12
CA SER A 94 12.40 -13.77 2.44
C SER A 94 12.21 -12.83 3.64
N ALA A 95 11.54 -11.71 3.40
CA ALA A 95 11.15 -10.72 4.40
C ALA A 95 10.14 -11.34 5.42
N PRO A 96 9.97 -10.72 6.60
CA PRO A 96 9.37 -11.36 7.76
C PRO A 96 7.91 -11.77 7.55
N GLN A 97 7.55 -12.74 8.38
CA GLN A 97 6.37 -13.58 8.30
C GLN A 97 5.08 -12.80 8.14
N SER A 98 4.24 -13.34 7.25
CA SER A 98 2.79 -13.17 7.18
C SER A 98 2.18 -12.83 8.55
N PHE A 99 1.71 -11.60 8.69
CA PHE A 99 0.83 -11.23 9.78
C PHE A 99 -0.56 -11.80 9.46
N GLN A 100 -0.90 -12.92 10.10
CA GLN A 100 -2.27 -13.40 10.15
C GLN A 100 -3.03 -12.55 11.17
N LEU A 101 -4.04 -11.81 10.69
CA LEU A 101 -5.14 -11.31 11.51
C LEU A 101 -6.26 -12.36 11.50
#